data_AF-A0A8C5LW62-F1
#
_entry.id   AF-A0A8C5LW62-F1
#
_cell.length_a   1.000
_cell.length_b   1.000
_cell.length_c   1.000
_cell.angle_alpha   90.00
_cell.angle_beta   90.00
_cell.angle_gamma   90.00
#
_symmetry.space_group_name_H-M   'P 1'
#
loop_
_entity.id
_entity.type
_entity.pdbx_description
1 polymer ?
#
loop_
_entity_poly.entity_id
_entity_poly.type
_entity_poly.pdbx_seq_one_letter_code
_entity_poly.pdbx_strand_id
1 'polypeptide(L)'
;MPLGRQMQFMLLFSRQGKLRLQKWYVPLSDKEKKKITRELVQTVLARKPKMCSFLEWRDLKIVYKRYASLYFCCAIEDQDNELITLEIIHRYVELLDKYFGSVCELDIIFNFEKAYFILDEFLLGGEVQETSKKNVLKAIEQADLLQETECLWPEISFFVTESHSGSMLQRILLCTCFLAPVVHADLCRPGAPDAFKVRFNIKAALGEKAYTWNSDEEYLFKAVMAFSMRSYTNNGYFQISNILLCNITKRVSFWFLVTSPVNTSLSVSGVTVEQAIRSERNRINSAFLLNDQTLEFLEIPPTIGGPLHYNKDSWIIVFGVVVSLASVAIIYLFVTGVQRFRSWT
;
A
#
# COMPACT_ATOMS: atom_id res chain seq x y z
N MET A 1 -43.23 -7.01 -16.60
CA MET A 1 -42.79 -6.52 -17.92
C MET A 1 -41.68 -7.44 -18.38
N PRO A 2 -41.76 -8.10 -19.54
CA PRO A 2 -40.57 -8.75 -20.07
C PRO A 2 -39.64 -7.60 -20.52
N LEU A 3 -38.54 -7.42 -19.79
CA LEU A 3 -37.50 -6.47 -20.15
C LEU A 3 -36.88 -6.96 -21.45
N GLY A 4 -37.22 -6.28 -22.54
CA GLY A 4 -36.62 -6.54 -23.85
C GLY A 4 -35.21 -5.98 -23.87
N ARG A 5 -34.29 -6.81 -24.36
CA ARG A 5 -32.82 -6.63 -24.40
C ARG A 5 -32.19 -6.84 -23.05
N GLN A 6 -31.49 -7.97 -22.92
CA GLN A 6 -30.69 -8.26 -21.76
C GLN A 6 -29.66 -9.33 -22.10
N MET A 7 -28.38 -9.04 -21.84
CA MET A 7 -27.36 -10.07 -21.82
C MET A 7 -27.71 -11.10 -20.73
N GLN A 8 -27.78 -12.37 -21.11
CA GLN A 8 -28.19 -13.45 -20.20
C GLN A 8 -27.07 -13.80 -19.21
N PHE A 9 -25.84 -13.91 -19.72
CA PHE A 9 -24.64 -14.17 -18.93
C PHE A 9 -23.37 -13.79 -19.68
N MET A 10 -22.30 -13.61 -18.90
CA MET A 10 -20.93 -13.41 -19.37
C MET A 10 -20.00 -14.42 -18.72
N LEU A 11 -19.22 -15.12 -19.54
CA LEU A 11 -18.25 -16.14 -19.13
C LEU A 11 -16.85 -15.75 -19.62
N LEU A 12 -15.87 -15.89 -18.73
CA LEU A 12 -14.45 -15.82 -19.07
C LEU A 12 -13.82 -17.18 -18.78
N PHE A 13 -13.12 -17.73 -19.76
CA PHE A 13 -12.42 -18.99 -19.59
C PHE A 13 -11.10 -19.02 -20.35
N SER A 14 -10.16 -19.78 -19.80
CA SER A 14 -8.84 -19.99 -20.40
C SER A 14 -8.93 -20.86 -21.65
N ARG A 15 -7.87 -20.84 -22.47
CA ARG A 15 -7.65 -21.82 -23.55
C ARG A 15 -7.70 -23.28 -23.06
N GLN A 16 -7.41 -23.53 -21.79
CA GLN A 16 -7.53 -24.85 -21.16
C GLN A 16 -8.99 -25.23 -20.79
N GLY A 17 -9.96 -24.34 -21.03
CA GLY A 17 -11.36 -24.52 -20.61
C GLY A 17 -11.62 -24.29 -19.12
N LYS A 18 -10.63 -23.76 -18.39
CA LYS A 18 -10.80 -23.37 -16.99
C LYS A 18 -11.56 -22.05 -16.91
N LEU A 19 -12.66 -22.04 -16.17
CA LEU A 19 -13.47 -20.84 -15.93
C LEU A 19 -12.72 -19.88 -15.00
N ARG A 20 -12.73 -18.59 -15.33
CA ARG A 20 -12.12 -17.50 -14.56
C ARG A 20 -13.15 -16.56 -13.96
N LEU A 21 -14.22 -16.28 -14.71
CA LEU A 21 -15.32 -15.43 -14.28
C LEU A 21 -16.63 -15.96 -14.87
N GLN A 22 -17.70 -15.93 -14.09
CA GLN A 22 -19.06 -16.24 -14.55
C GLN A 22 -20.07 -15.29 -13.92
N LYS A 23 -20.63 -14.37 -14.71
CA LYS A 23 -21.71 -13.49 -14.29
C LYS A 23 -23.01 -13.93 -14.96
N TRP A 24 -24.00 -14.27 -14.14
CA TRP A 24 -25.33 -14.66 -14.60
C TRP A 24 -26.31 -13.55 -14.24
N TYR A 25 -26.94 -12.94 -15.24
CA TYR A 25 -27.92 -11.88 -15.04
C TYR A 25 -29.35 -12.43 -14.92
N VAL A 26 -29.58 -13.66 -15.39
CA VAL A 26 -30.84 -14.38 -15.24
C VAL A 26 -30.72 -15.47 -14.17
N PRO A 27 -31.75 -15.62 -13.29
CA PRO A 27 -31.77 -16.66 -12.28
C PRO A 27 -31.86 -18.04 -12.92
N LEU A 28 -30.78 -18.82 -12.84
CA LEU A 28 -30.69 -20.21 -13.29
C LEU A 28 -30.22 -21.10 -12.14
N SER A 29 -30.59 -22.39 -12.16
CA SER A 29 -30.10 -23.35 -11.18
C SER A 29 -28.62 -23.66 -11.38
N ASP A 30 -27.88 -23.98 -10.31
CA ASP A 30 -26.43 -24.26 -10.43
C ASP A 30 -26.13 -25.51 -11.28
N LYS A 31 -27.09 -26.44 -11.36
CA LYS A 31 -26.99 -27.61 -12.25
C LYS A 31 -27.03 -27.19 -13.72
N GLU A 32 -27.92 -26.27 -14.06
CA GLU A 32 -28.03 -25.73 -15.42
C GLU A 32 -26.82 -24.86 -15.77
N LYS A 33 -26.41 -23.95 -14.87
CA LYS A 33 -25.20 -23.12 -15.07
C LYS A 33 -23.98 -23.98 -15.39
N LYS A 34 -23.75 -25.06 -14.64
CA LYS A 34 -22.65 -26.01 -14.89
C LYS A 34 -22.80 -26.74 -16.23
N LYS A 35 -24.02 -27.15 -16.61
CA LYS A 35 -24.29 -27.80 -17.91
C LYS A 35 -23.99 -26.85 -19.07
N ILE A 36 -24.54 -25.64 -19.03
CA ILE A 36 -24.38 -24.60 -20.04
C ILE A 36 -22.91 -24.21 -20.19
N THR A 37 -22.22 -23.97 -19.07
CA THR A 37 -20.80 -23.59 -19.08
C THR A 37 -19.94 -24.66 -19.76
N ARG A 38 -20.13 -25.95 -19.42
CA ARG A 38 -19.36 -27.04 -20.03
C ARG A 38 -19.63 -27.15 -21.54
N GLU A 39 -20.89 -27.09 -21.94
CA GLU A 39 -21.32 -27.19 -23.34
C GLU A 39 -20.74 -26.03 -24.18
N LEU A 40 -20.84 -24.79 -23.70
CA LEU A 40 -20.34 -23.62 -24.40
C LEU A 40 -18.82 -23.57 -24.47
N VAL A 41 -18.11 -23.85 -23.37
CA VAL A 41 -16.65 -23.88 -23.36
C VAL A 41 -16.12 -24.90 -24.36
N GLN A 42 -16.71 -26.11 -24.39
CA GLN A 42 -16.32 -27.13 -25.37
C GLN A 42 -16.58 -26.68 -26.81
N THR A 43 -17.76 -26.10 -27.07
CA THR A 43 -18.15 -25.64 -28.41
C THR A 43 -17.25 -24.51 -28.90
N VAL A 44 -16.95 -23.52 -28.06
CA VAL A 44 -16.09 -22.38 -28.43
C VAL A 44 -14.63 -22.82 -28.62
N LEU A 45 -14.09 -23.70 -27.76
CA LEU A 45 -12.71 -24.18 -27.89
C LEU A 45 -12.50 -25.10 -29.10
N ALA A 46 -13.53 -25.81 -29.57
CA ALA A 46 -13.46 -26.63 -30.78
C ALA A 46 -13.39 -25.79 -32.07
N ARG A 47 -13.69 -24.48 -32.01
CA ARG A 47 -13.73 -23.61 -33.19
C ARG A 47 -12.32 -23.16 -33.63
N LYS A 48 -12.10 -23.16 -34.96
CA LYS A 48 -10.88 -22.67 -35.60
C LYS A 48 -10.78 -21.13 -35.49
N PRO A 49 -9.57 -20.54 -35.36
CA PRO A 49 -9.39 -19.09 -35.14
C PRO A 49 -9.92 -18.16 -36.24
N LYS A 50 -10.10 -18.66 -37.47
CA LYS A 50 -10.59 -17.87 -38.62
C LYS A 50 -12.13 -17.86 -38.74
N MET A 51 -12.84 -18.57 -37.86
CA MET A 51 -14.30 -18.58 -37.87
C MET A 51 -14.88 -17.30 -37.25
N CYS A 52 -16.15 -17.02 -37.51
CA CYS A 52 -16.83 -15.87 -36.96
C CYS A 52 -16.87 -15.90 -35.43
N SER A 53 -16.87 -14.69 -34.84
CA SER A 53 -17.02 -14.41 -33.41
C SER A 53 -18.45 -14.61 -32.89
N PHE A 54 -19.38 -15.00 -33.76
CA PHE A 54 -20.78 -15.22 -33.44
C PHE A 54 -21.13 -16.70 -33.62
N LEU A 55 -21.96 -17.21 -32.73
CA LEU A 55 -22.42 -18.59 -32.72
C LEU A 55 -23.89 -18.60 -32.32
N GLU A 56 -24.74 -19.22 -33.14
CA GLU A 56 -26.11 -19.52 -32.74
C GLU A 56 -26.10 -20.75 -31.82
N TRP A 57 -26.69 -20.63 -30.64
CA TRP A 57 -26.77 -21.69 -29.66
C TRP A 57 -28.15 -21.70 -29.03
N ARG A 58 -28.96 -22.71 -29.38
CA ARG A 58 -30.39 -22.77 -29.02
C ARG A 58 -31.10 -21.52 -29.52
N ASP A 59 -31.94 -20.90 -28.69
CA ASP A 59 -32.68 -19.66 -28.99
C ASP A 59 -31.90 -18.40 -28.57
N LEU A 60 -30.57 -18.51 -28.44
CA LEU A 60 -29.67 -17.42 -28.04
C LEU A 60 -28.52 -17.29 -29.03
N LYS A 61 -27.99 -16.07 -29.13
CA LYS A 61 -26.77 -15.78 -29.87
C LYS A 61 -25.61 -15.64 -28.89
N ILE A 62 -24.53 -16.35 -29.18
CA ILE A 62 -23.30 -16.32 -28.41
C ILE A 62 -22.28 -15.47 -29.15
N VAL A 63 -21.83 -14.41 -28.49
CA VAL A 63 -20.76 -13.54 -28.96
C VAL A 63 -19.50 -13.86 -28.18
N TYR A 64 -18.43 -14.24 -28.86
CA TYR A 64 -17.16 -14.55 -28.22
C TYR A 64 -15.95 -13.91 -28.90
N LYS A 65 -14.98 -13.53 -28.10
CA LYS A 65 -13.70 -12.99 -28.56
C LYS A 65 -12.56 -13.52 -27.70
N ARG A 66 -11.47 -13.86 -28.37
CA ARG A 66 -10.23 -14.30 -27.73
C ARG A 66 -9.26 -13.13 -27.58
N TYR A 67 -8.78 -12.90 -26.36
CA TYR A 67 -7.69 -11.99 -26.02
C TYR A 67 -6.56 -12.79 -25.36
N ALA A 68 -5.41 -12.87 -26.03
CA ALA A 68 -4.28 -13.70 -25.61
C ALA A 68 -4.66 -15.17 -25.32
N SER A 69 -4.64 -15.60 -24.06
CA SER A 69 -5.02 -16.94 -23.59
C SER A 69 -6.46 -17.05 -23.10
N LEU A 70 -7.18 -15.92 -22.96
CA LEU A 70 -8.53 -15.86 -22.44
C LEU A 70 -9.58 -15.73 -23.54
N TYR A 71 -10.70 -16.39 -23.33
CA TYR A 71 -11.91 -16.28 -24.12
C TYR A 71 -12.98 -15.56 -23.29
N PHE A 72 -13.56 -14.52 -23.88
CA PHE A 72 -14.69 -13.78 -23.35
C PHE A 72 -15.91 -14.18 -24.18
N CYS A 73 -16.99 -14.53 -23.50
CA CYS A 73 -18.18 -15.11 -24.11
C CYS A 73 -19.42 -14.51 -23.45
N CYS A 74 -20.30 -13.92 -24.25
CA CYS A 74 -21.57 -13.33 -23.82
C CYS A 74 -22.71 -14.03 -24.55
N ALA A 75 -23.82 -14.28 -23.85
CA ALA A 75 -25.06 -14.74 -24.45
C ALA A 75 -26.06 -13.60 -24.51
N ILE A 76 -26.59 -13.36 -25.70
CA ILE A 76 -27.56 -12.30 -26.00
C ILE A 76 -28.78 -12.88 -26.70
N GLU A 77 -29.87 -12.12 -26.71
CA GLU A 77 -31.11 -12.51 -27.38
C GLU A 77 -31.04 -12.17 -28.88
N ASP A 78 -31.91 -12.79 -29.68
CA ASP A 78 -31.88 -12.65 -31.14
C ASP A 78 -32.10 -11.21 -31.65
N GLN A 79 -32.75 -10.38 -30.83
CA GLN A 79 -33.08 -8.98 -31.08
C GLN A 79 -31.94 -7.99 -30.82
N ASP A 80 -30.85 -8.46 -30.21
CA ASP A 80 -29.69 -7.63 -29.86
C ASP A 80 -28.62 -7.64 -30.96
N ASN A 81 -27.89 -6.53 -31.05
CA ASN A 81 -26.83 -6.37 -32.03
C ASN A 81 -25.54 -7.03 -31.55
N GLU A 82 -25.07 -8.02 -32.29
CA GLU A 82 -23.89 -8.81 -31.97
C GLU A 82 -22.60 -7.97 -31.96
N LEU A 83 -22.53 -6.93 -32.81
CA LEU A 83 -21.36 -6.04 -32.90
C LEU A 83 -21.24 -5.14 -31.69
N ILE A 84 -22.36 -4.65 -31.15
CA ILE A 84 -22.36 -3.83 -29.93
C ILE A 84 -21.88 -4.68 -28.75
N THR A 85 -22.32 -5.93 -28.64
CA THR A 85 -21.85 -6.87 -27.62
C THR A 85 -20.36 -7.15 -27.74
N LEU A 86 -19.83 -7.25 -28.97
CA LEU A 86 -18.40 -7.41 -29.20
C LEU A 86 -17.60 -6.19 -28.71
N GLU A 87 -18.13 -4.98 -28.91
CA GLU A 87 -17.57 -3.73 -28.38
C GLU A 87 -17.68 -3.64 -26.85
N ILE A 88 -18.75 -4.15 -26.24
CA ILE A 88 -18.90 -4.26 -24.78
C ILE A 88 -17.79 -5.14 -24.21
N ILE A 89 -17.53 -6.30 -24.82
CA ILE A 89 -16.41 -7.16 -24.43
C ILE A 89 -15.08 -6.41 -24.55
N HIS A 90 -14.85 -5.72 -25.67
CA HIS A 90 -13.61 -4.96 -25.86
C HIS A 90 -13.44 -3.86 -24.81
N ARG A 91 -14.52 -3.12 -24.54
CA ARG A 91 -14.54 -2.07 -23.52
C ARG A 91 -14.19 -2.60 -22.13
N TYR A 92 -14.74 -3.77 -21.76
CA TYR A 92 -14.41 -4.40 -20.49
C TYR A 92 -12.93 -4.81 -20.40
N VAL A 93 -12.35 -5.35 -21.47
CA VAL A 93 -10.90 -5.65 -21.53
C VAL A 93 -10.06 -4.39 -21.38
N GLU A 94 -10.45 -3.28 -21.99
CA GLU A 94 -9.74 -1.99 -21.83
C GLU A 94 -9.86 -1.42 -20.41
N LEU A 95 -10.98 -1.65 -19.72
CA LEU A 95 -11.15 -1.27 -18.31
C LEU A 95 -10.21 -2.09 -17.42
N LEU A 96 -10.16 -3.42 -17.63
CA LEU A 96 -9.24 -4.31 -16.92
C LEU A 96 -7.78 -3.91 -17.17
N ASP A 97 -7.42 -3.62 -18.42
CA ASP A 97 -6.05 -3.24 -18.79
C ASP A 97 -5.60 -1.93 -18.12
N LYS A 98 -6.50 -0.95 -18.03
CA LYS A 98 -6.23 0.32 -17.34
C LYS A 98 -6.14 0.18 -15.83
N TYR A 99 -6.96 -0.68 -15.24
CA TYR A 99 -6.97 -0.89 -13.79
C TYR A 99 -5.73 -1.66 -13.32
N PHE A 100 -5.38 -2.76 -13.99
CA PHE A 100 -4.23 -3.60 -13.59
C PHE A 100 -2.88 -3.11 -14.11
N GLY A 101 -2.86 -2.28 -15.16
CA GLY A 101 -1.62 -1.78 -15.76
C GLY A 101 -0.89 -2.87 -16.56
N SER A 102 -1.42 -3.19 -17.75
CA SER A 102 -1.03 -4.35 -18.59
C SER A 102 -1.60 -5.67 -18.07
N VAL A 103 -2.90 -5.88 -18.29
CA VAL A 103 -3.62 -7.04 -17.73
C VAL A 103 -3.12 -8.38 -18.28
N CYS A 104 -2.89 -9.35 -17.39
CA CYS A 104 -2.65 -10.74 -17.75
C CYS A 104 -3.70 -11.69 -17.14
N GLU A 105 -3.79 -12.92 -17.66
CA GLU A 105 -4.71 -13.94 -17.12
C GLU A 105 -4.45 -14.21 -15.63
N LEU A 106 -3.20 -14.09 -15.18
CA LEU A 106 -2.81 -14.35 -13.81
C LEU A 106 -3.38 -13.30 -12.85
N ASP A 107 -3.45 -12.03 -13.26
CA ASP A 107 -4.02 -10.95 -12.45
C ASP A 107 -5.51 -11.17 -12.18
N ILE A 108 -6.24 -11.64 -13.19
CA ILE A 108 -7.68 -11.98 -13.06
C ILE A 108 -7.87 -13.21 -12.17
N ILE A 109 -6.92 -14.15 -12.15
CA ILE A 109 -6.99 -15.33 -11.27
C ILE A 109 -6.76 -14.92 -9.81
N PHE A 110 -5.76 -14.08 -9.56
CA PHE A 110 -5.41 -13.67 -8.19
C PHE A 110 -6.40 -12.66 -7.62
N ASN A 111 -6.91 -11.73 -8.44
CA ASN A 111 -7.80 -10.66 -8.03
C ASN A 111 -9.17 -10.79 -8.74
N PHE A 112 -9.80 -11.96 -8.62
CA PHE A 112 -11.06 -12.24 -9.32
C PHE A 112 -12.20 -11.37 -8.81
N GLU A 113 -12.21 -11.05 -7.52
CA GLU A 113 -13.17 -10.16 -6.86
C GLU A 113 -13.13 -8.76 -7.47
N LYS A 114 -11.94 -8.20 -7.70
CA LYS A 114 -11.79 -6.90 -8.38
C LYS A 114 -12.31 -6.96 -9.80
N ALA A 115 -12.07 -8.06 -10.53
CA ALA A 115 -12.64 -8.24 -11.87
C ALA A 115 -14.18 -8.26 -11.86
N TYR A 116 -14.83 -8.86 -10.85
CA TYR A 116 -16.28 -8.77 -10.67
C TYR A 116 -16.75 -7.36 -10.33
N PHE A 117 -16.05 -6.63 -9.46
CA PHE A 117 -16.42 -5.25 -9.14
C PHE A 117 -16.31 -4.32 -10.35
N ILE A 118 -15.23 -4.43 -11.12
CA ILE A 118 -15.07 -3.68 -12.37
C ILE A 118 -16.19 -4.03 -13.36
N LEU A 119 -16.59 -5.31 -13.42
CA LEU A 119 -17.68 -5.75 -14.28
C LEU A 119 -19.02 -5.18 -13.82
N ASP A 120 -19.27 -5.13 -12.51
CA ASP A 120 -20.54 -4.68 -11.94
C ASP A 120 -20.70 -3.15 -12.02
N GLU A 121 -19.60 -2.38 -11.95
CA GLU A 121 -19.63 -0.94 -12.20
C GLU A 121 -19.86 -0.60 -13.68
N PHE A 122 -19.48 -1.52 -14.58
CA PHE A 122 -19.65 -1.34 -16.02
C PHE A 122 -21.00 -1.86 -16.53
N LEU A 123 -21.41 -3.05 -16.10
CA LEU A 123 -22.61 -3.76 -16.52
C LEU A 123 -23.49 -4.10 -15.32
N LEU A 124 -24.73 -3.63 -15.36
CA LEU A 124 -25.71 -3.91 -14.33
C LEU A 124 -26.97 -4.52 -14.96
N GLY A 125 -27.40 -5.66 -14.41
CA GLY A 125 -28.59 -6.35 -14.91
C GLY A 125 -28.51 -6.65 -16.40
N GLY A 126 -27.35 -7.07 -16.92
CA GLY A 126 -27.20 -7.49 -18.31
C GLY A 126 -27.20 -6.35 -19.35
N GLU A 127 -27.17 -5.10 -18.91
CA GLU A 127 -27.12 -3.91 -19.76
C GLU A 127 -25.94 -3.01 -19.36
N VAL A 128 -25.52 -2.14 -20.27
CA VAL A 128 -24.44 -1.18 -20.00
C VAL A 128 -24.96 -0.08 -19.10
N GLN A 129 -24.40 0.01 -17.90
CA GLN A 129 -24.68 1.11 -16.98
C GLN A 129 -23.92 2.35 -17.42
N GLU A 130 -22.60 2.21 -17.59
CA GLU A 130 -21.72 3.36 -17.70
C GLU A 130 -20.87 3.32 -18.98
N THR A 131 -21.07 4.30 -19.86
CA THR A 131 -20.44 4.32 -21.19
C THR A 131 -19.05 4.95 -21.19
N SER A 132 -18.71 5.74 -20.17
CA SER A 132 -17.43 6.45 -20.07
C SER A 132 -16.39 5.62 -19.30
N LYS A 133 -15.27 5.27 -19.95
CA LYS A 133 -14.14 4.57 -19.28
C LYS A 133 -13.63 5.32 -18.05
N LYS A 134 -13.60 6.65 -18.12
CA LYS A 134 -13.05 7.49 -17.05
C LYS A 134 -13.94 7.49 -15.82
N ASN A 135 -15.26 7.44 -16.00
CA ASN A 135 -16.21 7.41 -14.89
C ASN A 135 -16.13 6.09 -14.15
N VAL A 136 -16.12 4.98 -14.90
CA VAL A 136 -16.01 3.62 -14.33
C VAL A 136 -14.74 3.49 -13.50
N LEU A 137 -13.57 3.85 -14.04
CA LEU A 137 -12.30 3.78 -13.30
C LEU A 137 -12.31 4.65 -12.05
N LYS A 138 -12.86 5.87 -12.13
CA LYS A 138 -12.96 6.77 -10.98
C LYS A 138 -13.88 6.19 -9.89
N ALA A 139 -15.00 5.57 -10.27
CA ALA A 139 -15.91 4.95 -9.31
C ALA A 139 -15.26 3.75 -8.61
N ILE A 140 -14.51 2.92 -9.37
CA ILE A 140 -13.75 1.80 -8.80
C ILE A 140 -12.66 2.29 -7.84
N GLU A 141 -11.88 3.31 -8.23
CA GLU A 141 -10.86 3.92 -7.34
C GLU A 141 -11.50 4.45 -6.05
N GLN A 142 -12.67 5.10 -6.14
CA GLN A 142 -13.40 5.57 -4.97
C GLN A 142 -13.91 4.41 -4.09
N ALA A 143 -14.39 3.33 -4.70
CA ALA A 143 -14.82 2.13 -3.99
C ALA A 143 -13.66 1.42 -3.29
N ASP A 144 -12.48 1.37 -3.92
CA ASP A 144 -11.27 0.79 -3.33
C ASP A 144 -10.81 1.60 -2.11
N LEU A 145 -10.77 2.94 -2.23
CA LEU A 145 -10.48 3.83 -1.10
C LEU A 145 -11.47 3.61 0.06
N LEU A 146 -12.76 3.46 -0.25
CA LEU A 146 -13.77 3.19 0.77
C LEU A 146 -13.60 1.81 1.40
N GLN A 147 -13.30 0.77 0.61
CA GLN A 147 -13.04 -0.58 1.10
C GLN A 147 -11.84 -0.61 2.04
N GLU A 148 -10.76 0.12 1.72
CA GLU A 148 -9.62 0.29 2.62
C GLU A 148 -10.03 0.97 3.94
N THR A 149 -10.93 1.96 3.89
CA THR A 149 -11.47 2.58 5.10
C THR A 149 -12.40 1.65 5.90
N GLU A 150 -13.22 0.80 5.26
CA GLU A 150 -14.13 -0.13 5.95
C GLU A 150 -13.42 -1.35 6.53
N CYS A 151 -12.28 -1.79 5.97
CA CYS A 151 -11.41 -2.79 6.60
C CYS A 151 -10.79 -2.30 7.93
N LEU A 152 -10.87 -0.99 8.25
CA LEU A 152 -10.54 -0.44 9.56
C LEU A 152 -11.72 -0.49 10.57
N TRP A 153 -12.92 -0.89 10.14
CA TRP A 153 -14.13 -0.96 10.96
C TRP A 153 -14.52 -2.35 11.52
N PRO A 154 -13.87 -3.50 11.21
CA PRO A 154 -14.22 -4.76 11.87
C PRO A 154 -13.91 -4.75 13.38
N GLU A 155 -13.02 -3.87 13.85
CA GLU A 155 -12.77 -3.70 15.29
C GLU A 155 -13.95 -3.04 16.04
N ILE A 156 -14.83 -2.29 15.34
CA ILE A 156 -15.97 -1.60 15.95
C ILE A 156 -17.23 -2.48 15.95
N SER A 157 -17.45 -3.28 14.91
CA SER A 157 -18.69 -4.06 14.80
C SER A 157 -18.78 -5.24 15.76
N PHE A 158 -17.64 -5.76 16.26
CA PHE A 158 -17.64 -6.84 17.25
C PHE A 158 -18.25 -6.40 18.59
N PHE A 159 -18.13 -5.11 18.93
CA PHE A 159 -18.69 -4.56 20.17
C PHE A 159 -20.22 -4.39 20.16
N VAL A 160 -20.86 -4.35 18.99
CA VAL A 160 -22.31 -4.08 18.89
C VAL A 160 -23.15 -5.36 18.99
N THR A 161 -22.61 -6.52 18.60
CA THR A 161 -23.39 -7.77 18.55
C THR A 161 -23.52 -8.51 19.88
N GLU A 162 -22.79 -8.10 20.93
CA GLU A 162 -22.79 -8.79 22.24
C GLU A 162 -23.84 -8.24 23.24
N SER A 163 -24.85 -7.49 22.77
CA SER A 163 -25.96 -7.00 23.60
C SER A 163 -27.32 -7.47 23.08
N HIS A 164 -27.48 -8.77 22.88
CA HIS A 164 -28.79 -9.40 22.65
C HIS A 164 -29.31 -10.11 23.90
N SER A 165 -29.29 -9.44 25.06
CA SER A 165 -30.09 -9.80 26.24
C SER A 165 -30.18 -8.62 27.20
N GLY A 166 -31.13 -7.71 26.99
CA GLY A 166 -31.32 -6.54 27.84
C GLY A 166 -32.67 -5.88 27.58
N SER A 167 -33.37 -5.51 28.65
CA SER A 167 -34.78 -5.07 28.65
C SER A 167 -35.01 -3.70 27.98
N MET A 168 -36.28 -3.40 27.71
CA MET A 168 -36.77 -2.23 26.96
C MET A 168 -36.22 -0.85 27.41
N LEU A 169 -35.72 -0.72 28.65
CA LEU A 169 -35.13 0.53 29.15
C LEU A 169 -33.77 0.85 28.51
N GLN A 170 -33.09 -0.14 27.93
CA GLN A 170 -31.80 0.05 27.23
C GLN A 170 -31.97 0.67 25.83
N ARG A 171 -33.18 0.61 25.25
CA ARG A 171 -33.47 1.20 23.94
C ARG A 171 -33.61 2.73 23.98
N ILE A 172 -33.95 3.31 25.12
CA ILE A 172 -34.09 4.77 25.28
C ILE A 172 -32.71 5.43 25.44
N LEU A 173 -31.73 4.72 26.01
CA LEU A 173 -30.35 5.22 26.14
C LEU A 173 -29.56 5.20 24.81
N LEU A 174 -30.05 4.45 23.81
CA LEU A 174 -29.46 4.39 22.47
C LEU A 174 -29.75 5.64 21.61
N CYS A 175 -30.74 6.46 21.97
CA CYS A 175 -31.02 7.71 21.25
C CYS A 175 -30.09 8.88 21.64
N THR A 176 -29.36 8.80 22.76
CA THR A 176 -28.39 9.82 23.16
C THR A 176 -27.00 9.63 22.55
N CYS A 177 -26.73 8.51 21.86
CA CYS A 177 -25.43 8.22 21.24
C CYS A 177 -25.26 8.78 19.82
N PHE A 178 -26.26 9.48 19.26
CA PHE A 178 -26.15 10.16 17.97
C PHE A 178 -25.38 11.51 18.03
N LEU A 179 -24.79 11.86 19.18
CA LEU A 179 -23.94 13.04 19.36
C LEU A 179 -22.45 12.72 19.60
N ALA A 180 -21.97 11.52 19.28
CA ALA A 180 -20.55 11.20 19.41
C ALA A 180 -19.88 10.82 18.08
N PRO A 181 -19.65 11.79 17.18
CA PRO A 181 -18.46 11.80 16.35
C PRO A 181 -17.54 12.96 16.78
N VAL A 182 -17.14 13.04 18.05
CA VAL A 182 -16.21 14.11 18.49
C VAL A 182 -15.09 13.63 19.42
N VAL A 183 -15.15 12.44 20.03
CA VAL A 183 -14.19 12.11 21.12
C VAL A 183 -12.85 11.54 20.65
N HIS A 184 -12.68 11.19 19.37
CA HIS A 184 -11.40 10.64 18.86
C HIS A 184 -10.48 11.68 18.21
N ALA A 185 -10.91 12.94 18.05
CA ALA A 185 -10.14 13.98 17.36
C ALA A 185 -9.26 14.84 18.29
N ASP A 186 -9.32 14.64 19.62
CA ASP A 186 -8.73 15.57 20.59
C ASP A 186 -7.42 15.12 21.24
N LEU A 187 -7.02 13.85 21.10
CA LEU A 187 -5.85 13.34 21.82
C LEU A 187 -4.52 13.76 21.18
N CYS A 188 -4.47 13.82 19.85
CA CYS A 188 -3.25 14.07 19.11
C CYS A 188 -3.34 15.43 18.40
N ARG A 189 -2.77 16.43 19.05
CA ARG A 189 -2.67 17.82 18.57
C ARG A 189 -1.18 18.23 18.52
N PRO A 190 -0.79 19.20 17.68
CA PRO A 190 0.58 19.71 17.68
C PRO A 190 0.99 20.20 19.08
N GLY A 191 2.04 19.63 19.67
CA GLY A 191 2.49 19.97 21.02
C GLY A 191 1.61 19.44 22.16
N ALA A 192 0.80 18.41 21.92
CA ALA A 192 0.13 17.67 22.98
C ALA A 192 1.16 17.00 23.92
N PRO A 193 0.82 16.81 25.21
CA PRO A 193 1.71 16.09 26.13
C PRO A 193 1.99 14.68 25.60
N ASP A 194 3.25 14.23 25.71
CA ASP A 194 3.76 12.94 25.20
C ASP A 194 3.70 12.74 23.68
N ALA A 195 3.39 13.80 22.90
CA ALA A 195 3.44 13.75 21.44
C ALA A 195 4.81 14.15 20.92
N PHE A 196 5.36 13.36 20.00
CA PHE A 196 6.69 13.58 19.43
C PHE A 196 6.58 14.09 18.00
N LYS A 197 7.37 15.12 17.68
CA LYS A 197 7.49 15.61 16.30
C LYS A 197 8.62 14.92 15.56
N VAL A 198 8.30 14.37 14.40
CA VAL A 198 9.24 13.67 13.52
C VAL A 198 9.39 14.44 12.22
N ARG A 199 10.61 14.45 11.70
CA ARG A 199 10.96 15.05 10.42
C ARG A 199 11.78 14.08 9.58
N PHE A 200 11.32 13.85 8.36
CA PHE A 200 12.03 13.07 7.36
C PHE A 200 12.65 13.99 6.30
N ASN A 201 13.88 13.68 5.90
CA ASN A 201 14.59 14.37 4.82
C ASN A 201 14.98 13.39 3.71
N ILE A 202 13.97 12.74 3.13
CA ILE A 202 14.11 11.62 2.18
C ILE A 202 14.91 12.02 0.93
N LYS A 203 14.61 13.19 0.34
CA LYS A 203 15.34 13.67 -0.84
C LYS A 203 16.82 13.96 -0.56
N ALA A 204 17.14 14.47 0.63
CA ALA A 204 18.54 14.69 1.00
C ALA A 204 19.30 13.37 1.23
N ALA A 205 18.61 12.33 1.70
CA ALA A 205 19.23 11.03 1.96
C ALA A 205 19.43 10.18 0.69
N LEU A 206 18.42 10.14 -0.20
CA LEU A 206 18.35 9.17 -1.30
C LEU A 206 18.50 9.79 -2.70
N GLY A 207 18.49 11.13 -2.80
CA GLY A 207 18.63 11.84 -4.08
C GLY A 207 17.60 11.40 -5.11
N GLU A 208 18.07 10.93 -6.27
CA GLU A 208 17.24 10.46 -7.40
C GLU A 208 16.47 9.17 -7.11
N LYS A 209 16.85 8.40 -6.08
CA LYS A 209 16.14 7.18 -5.65
C LYS A 209 15.11 7.45 -4.54
N ALA A 210 14.81 8.72 -4.27
CA ALA A 210 13.87 9.09 -3.21
C ALA A 210 12.45 8.59 -3.53
N TYR A 211 11.89 7.82 -2.62
CA TYR A 211 10.49 7.40 -2.67
C TYR A 211 9.56 8.55 -2.26
N THR A 212 8.29 8.44 -2.65
CA THR A 212 7.24 9.38 -2.27
C THR A 212 6.58 8.96 -0.97
N TRP A 213 6.41 9.89 -0.03
CA TRP A 213 5.66 9.63 1.18
C TRP A 213 4.16 9.55 0.88
N ASN A 214 3.59 8.35 0.98
CA ASN A 214 2.19 8.03 0.75
C ASN A 214 1.58 7.33 1.98
N SER A 215 0.32 6.88 1.87
CA SER A 215 -0.39 6.14 2.93
C SER A 215 0.34 4.86 3.36
N ASP A 216 1.02 4.19 2.43
CA ASP A 216 1.77 2.95 2.72
C ASP A 216 2.98 3.23 3.62
N GLU A 217 3.71 4.31 3.34
CA GLU A 217 4.84 4.75 4.18
C GLU A 217 4.37 5.21 5.57
N GLU A 218 3.20 5.83 5.66
CA GLU A 218 2.57 6.16 6.95
C GLU A 218 2.20 4.91 7.74
N TYR A 219 1.64 3.90 7.07
CA TYR A 219 1.32 2.61 7.68
C TYR A 219 2.59 1.88 8.13
N LEU A 220 3.63 1.87 7.30
CA LEU A 220 4.95 1.32 7.63
C LEU A 220 5.53 2.01 8.88
N PHE A 221 5.44 3.34 8.95
CA PHE A 221 5.86 4.08 10.14
C PHE A 221 5.11 3.68 11.39
N LYS A 222 3.78 3.62 11.34
CA LYS A 222 2.96 3.15 12.47
C LYS A 222 3.34 1.73 12.89
N ALA A 223 3.58 0.84 11.94
CA ALA A 223 3.99 -0.54 12.22
C ALA A 223 5.38 -0.62 12.87
N VAL A 224 6.36 0.16 12.41
CA VAL A 224 7.71 0.23 13.00
C VAL A 224 7.69 0.81 14.41
N MET A 225 6.85 1.83 14.66
CA MET A 225 6.66 2.39 16.01
C MET A 225 5.96 1.38 16.93
N ALA A 226 4.90 0.71 16.47
CA ALA A 226 4.25 -0.37 17.21
C ALA A 226 5.24 -1.48 17.56
N PHE A 227 6.06 -1.88 16.60
CA PHE A 227 7.12 -2.87 16.80
C PHE A 227 8.11 -2.41 17.89
N SER A 228 8.56 -1.15 17.83
CA SER A 228 9.54 -0.61 18.79
C SER A 228 8.99 -0.63 20.21
N MET A 229 7.70 -0.27 20.36
CA MET A 229 7.00 -0.36 21.65
C MET A 229 6.89 -1.80 22.15
N ARG A 230 6.53 -2.77 21.30
CA ARG A 230 6.47 -4.20 21.66
C ARG A 230 7.82 -4.75 22.10
N SER A 231 8.88 -4.39 21.37
CA SER A 231 10.25 -4.83 21.66
C SER A 231 10.69 -4.36 23.04
N TYR A 232 10.39 -3.09 23.37
CA TYR A 232 10.77 -2.49 24.64
C TYR A 232 9.96 -3.02 25.84
N THR A 233 8.63 -3.13 25.71
CA THR A 233 7.76 -3.54 26.83
C THR A 233 7.69 -5.05 27.02
N ASN A 234 8.25 -5.84 26.10
CA ASN A 234 8.22 -7.32 26.06
C ASN A 234 6.79 -7.89 26.23
N ASN A 235 5.78 -7.09 25.88
CA ASN A 235 4.35 -7.34 26.02
C ASN A 235 3.70 -6.99 24.68
N GLY A 236 3.17 -8.00 24.00
CA GLY A 236 2.86 -7.95 22.56
C GLY A 236 1.60 -7.20 22.13
N TYR A 237 1.00 -6.37 23.01
CA TYR A 237 -0.35 -5.84 22.78
C TYR A 237 -0.41 -4.52 22.01
N PHE A 238 0.71 -3.85 21.70
CA PHE A 238 0.69 -2.59 20.94
C PHE A 238 0.33 -2.82 19.48
N GLN A 239 -0.84 -2.41 19.02
CA GLN A 239 -1.27 -2.52 17.63
C GLN A 239 -0.98 -1.22 16.86
N ILE A 240 -1.12 -1.28 15.53
CA ILE A 240 -0.91 -0.14 14.63
C ILE A 240 -1.88 1.00 14.96
N SER A 241 -3.09 0.68 15.42
CA SER A 241 -4.12 1.61 15.88
C SER A 241 -3.71 2.43 17.10
N ASN A 242 -2.76 1.95 17.91
CA ASN A 242 -2.25 2.69 19.06
C ASN A 242 -1.29 3.83 18.69
N ILE A 243 -0.92 3.97 17.40
CA ILE A 243 0.00 5.00 16.92
C ILE A 243 -0.80 6.00 16.11
N LEU A 244 -1.06 7.15 16.72
CA LEU A 244 -1.81 8.25 16.11
C LEU A 244 -0.85 9.20 15.40
N LEU A 245 -1.17 9.61 14.17
CA LEU A 245 -0.41 10.59 13.39
C LEU A 245 -1.23 11.86 13.20
N CYS A 246 -0.61 13.02 13.38
CA CYS A 246 -1.29 14.32 13.35
C CYS A 246 -0.47 15.39 12.66
N ASN A 247 -1.18 16.32 12.00
CA ASN A 247 -0.59 17.48 11.33
C ASN A 247 0.51 17.10 10.32
N ILE A 248 0.15 16.25 9.37
CA ILE A 248 1.05 15.78 8.31
C ILE A 248 1.27 16.89 7.28
N THR A 249 2.53 17.24 7.06
CA THR A 249 2.94 18.33 6.16
C THR A 249 3.53 17.81 4.86
N LYS A 250 3.49 18.65 3.80
CA LYS A 250 4.08 18.33 2.48
C LYS A 250 5.59 18.05 2.49
N ARG A 251 6.31 18.45 3.55
CA ARG A 251 7.76 18.18 3.72
C ARG A 251 8.02 16.90 4.53
N VAL A 252 7.03 16.04 4.70
CA VAL A 252 7.12 14.79 5.48
C VAL A 252 7.58 15.09 6.92
N SER A 253 6.80 15.94 7.58
CA SER A 253 6.91 16.14 9.02
C SER A 253 5.52 16.08 9.64
N PHE A 254 5.42 15.41 10.77
CA PHE A 254 4.17 15.17 11.47
C PHE A 254 4.45 14.91 12.96
N TRP A 255 3.40 15.00 13.76
CA TRP A 255 3.41 14.60 15.15
C TRP A 255 2.87 13.18 15.26
N PHE A 256 3.39 12.40 16.19
CA PHE A 256 2.80 11.14 16.55
C PHE A 256 2.64 11.00 18.06
N LEU A 257 1.62 10.25 18.46
CA LEU A 257 1.30 9.94 19.85
C LEU A 257 1.07 8.44 19.98
N VAL A 258 1.56 7.85 21.07
CA VAL A 258 1.36 6.43 21.37
C VAL A 258 0.33 6.30 22.49
N THR A 259 -0.72 5.53 22.26
CA THR A 259 -1.76 5.24 23.26
C THR A 259 -1.55 3.88 23.92
N SER A 260 -2.12 3.72 25.10
CA SER A 260 -2.08 2.45 25.82
C SER A 260 -2.90 1.38 25.08
N PRO A 261 -2.43 0.12 24.99
CA PRO A 261 -3.15 -0.96 24.33
C PRO A 261 -4.39 -1.42 25.12
N VAL A 262 -4.44 -1.13 26.43
CA VAL A 262 -5.59 -1.48 27.30
C VAL A 262 -6.64 -0.36 27.29
N ASN A 263 -6.21 0.88 27.12
CA ASN A 263 -7.09 2.04 27.09
C ASN A 263 -6.60 3.08 26.08
N THR A 264 -7.23 3.12 24.92
CA THR A 264 -6.90 4.00 23.79
C THR A 264 -7.09 5.50 24.09
N SER A 265 -7.82 5.84 25.16
CA SER A 265 -8.00 7.22 25.61
C SER A 265 -6.83 7.78 26.44
N LEU A 266 -5.89 6.91 26.84
CA LEU A 266 -4.72 7.28 27.65
C LEU A 266 -3.44 7.22 26.81
N SER A 267 -2.64 8.29 26.82
CA SER A 267 -1.31 8.30 26.23
C SER A 267 -0.30 7.52 27.08
N VAL A 268 0.66 6.88 26.42
CA VAL A 268 1.84 6.32 27.09
C VAL A 268 2.79 7.47 27.42
N SER A 269 3.39 7.43 28.61
CA SER A 269 4.40 8.42 29.03
C SER A 269 5.50 8.57 27.99
N GLY A 270 5.84 9.81 27.64
CA GLY A 270 6.83 10.13 26.62
C GLY A 270 8.21 9.53 26.93
N VAL A 271 8.59 9.42 28.20
CA VAL A 271 9.88 8.83 28.62
C VAL A 271 10.00 7.36 28.16
N THR A 272 8.91 6.60 28.29
CA THR A 272 8.86 5.19 27.86
C THR A 272 8.98 5.09 26.33
N VAL A 273 8.28 5.96 25.60
CA VAL A 273 8.31 6.01 24.14
C VAL A 273 9.71 6.41 23.65
N GLU A 274 10.34 7.39 24.30
CA GLU A 274 11.70 7.81 24.02
C GLU A 274 12.70 6.66 24.21
N GLN A 275 12.61 5.93 25.31
CA GLN A 275 13.47 4.78 25.58
C GLN A 275 13.29 3.66 24.55
N ALA A 276 12.04 3.36 24.17
CA ALA A 276 11.73 2.35 23.15
C ALA A 276 12.30 2.72 21.77
N ILE A 277 12.18 3.99 21.37
CA ILE A 277 12.75 4.51 20.12
C ILE A 277 14.27 4.48 20.16
N ARG A 278 14.87 4.81 21.32
CA ARG A 278 16.33 4.73 21.51
C ARG A 278 16.86 3.30 21.37
N SER A 279 16.17 2.31 21.93
CA SER A 279 16.61 0.90 21.83
C SER A 279 16.56 0.36 20.41
N GLU A 280 15.57 0.78 19.60
CA GLU A 280 15.36 0.27 18.24
C GLU A 280 15.80 1.24 17.14
N ARG A 281 16.58 2.27 17.51
CA ARG A 281 16.96 3.39 16.63
C ARG A 281 17.56 2.95 15.29
N ASN A 282 18.51 2.00 15.35
CA ASN A 282 19.18 1.47 14.17
C ASN A 282 18.21 0.75 13.22
N ARG A 283 17.20 0.06 13.76
CA ARG A 283 16.21 -0.68 12.97
C ARG A 283 15.15 0.23 12.38
N ILE A 284 14.79 1.30 13.08
CA ILE A 284 13.93 2.35 12.54
C ILE A 284 14.62 3.03 11.34
N ASN A 285 15.89 3.40 11.50
CA ASN A 285 16.70 4.00 10.46
C ASN A 285 16.83 3.09 9.22
N SER A 286 17.11 1.79 9.44
CA SER A 286 17.23 0.84 8.34
C SER A 286 15.91 0.57 7.62
N ALA A 287 14.77 0.61 8.32
CA ALA A 287 13.45 0.40 7.72
C ALA A 287 13.11 1.45 6.65
N PHE A 288 13.58 2.70 6.83
CA PHE A 288 13.35 3.80 5.89
C PHE A 288 14.56 4.14 5.01
N LEU A 289 15.66 3.41 5.15
CA LEU A 289 16.93 3.70 4.48
C LEU A 289 17.46 5.11 4.82
N LEU A 290 17.22 5.58 6.05
CA LEU A 290 17.60 6.90 6.54
C LEU A 290 18.61 6.81 7.69
N ASN A 291 19.36 7.89 7.90
CA ASN A 291 20.29 8.04 9.02
C ASN A 291 19.73 9.03 10.07
N ASP A 292 20.37 9.12 11.24
CA ASP A 292 19.95 9.99 12.35
C ASP A 292 19.89 11.49 12.01
N GLN A 293 20.63 11.95 11.00
CA GLN A 293 20.59 13.33 10.50
C GLN A 293 19.41 13.59 9.55
N THR A 294 18.91 12.54 8.91
CA THR A 294 17.83 12.64 7.90
C THR A 294 16.48 12.21 8.47
N LEU A 295 16.46 11.50 9.58
CA LEU A 295 15.29 11.13 10.35
C LEU A 295 15.42 11.69 11.77
N GLU A 296 14.85 12.86 12.01
CA GLU A 296 15.00 13.59 13.27
C GLU A 296 13.73 13.44 14.13
N PHE A 297 13.92 13.14 15.41
CA PHE A 297 12.86 13.19 16.42
C PHE A 297 13.21 14.37 17.32
N LEU A 298 12.46 15.48 17.22
CA LEU A 298 12.91 16.77 17.74
C LEU A 298 13.11 16.82 19.27
N GLU A 299 12.47 15.92 20.01
CA GLU A 299 12.59 15.83 21.47
C GLU A 299 13.50 14.68 21.94
N ILE A 300 14.01 13.86 21.01
CA ILE A 300 14.88 12.71 21.32
C ILE A 300 16.25 12.98 20.71
N PRO A 301 17.24 13.44 21.49
CA PRO A 301 18.58 13.66 20.96
C PRO A 301 19.16 12.33 20.44
N PRO A 302 19.92 12.37 19.33
CA PRO A 302 20.52 11.18 18.74
C PRO A 302 21.43 10.48 19.76
N THR A 303 21.36 9.14 19.81
CA THR A 303 22.11 8.29 20.75
C THR A 303 23.58 8.13 20.40
N ILE A 304 24.04 8.69 19.28
CA ILE A 304 25.45 8.78 18.94
C ILE A 304 26.03 9.95 19.75
N GLY A 305 26.92 9.65 20.69
CA GLY A 305 27.81 10.66 21.25
C GLY A 305 28.46 11.41 20.10
N GLY A 306 28.45 12.75 20.15
CA GLY A 306 28.87 13.62 19.04
C GLY A 306 30.15 13.08 18.37
N PRO A 307 30.29 13.25 17.04
CA PRO A 307 31.32 12.58 16.25
C PRO A 307 32.62 12.62 17.04
N LEU A 308 33.23 11.46 17.32
CA LEU A 308 34.55 11.41 17.90
C LEU A 308 35.41 12.30 16.99
N HIS A 309 35.70 13.50 17.46
CA HIS A 309 36.74 14.32 16.89
C HIS A 309 38.01 13.51 17.17
N TYR A 310 38.34 12.59 16.28
CA TYR A 310 39.70 12.15 16.16
C TYR A 310 40.43 13.44 15.87
N ASN A 311 41.16 13.92 16.88
CA ASN A 311 41.88 15.18 16.80
C ASN A 311 42.74 15.09 15.53
N LYS A 312 42.30 15.76 14.46
CA LYS A 312 42.95 15.75 13.16
C LYS A 312 44.11 16.73 13.21
N ASP A 313 45.01 16.50 14.16
CA ASP A 313 46.34 17.08 14.13
C ASP A 313 47.22 16.27 13.15
N SER A 314 46.67 15.92 11.98
CA SER A 314 47.43 15.31 10.89
C SER A 314 48.58 16.23 10.44
N TRP A 315 48.43 17.55 10.64
CA TRP A 315 49.49 18.51 10.43
C TRP A 315 50.65 18.36 11.43
N ILE A 316 50.43 17.89 12.66
CA ILE A 316 51.53 17.64 13.62
C ILE A 316 52.42 16.48 13.16
N ILE A 317 51.83 15.46 12.51
CA ILE A 317 52.60 14.36 11.91
C ILE A 317 53.46 14.89 10.75
N VAL A 318 52.87 15.71 9.86
CA VAL A 318 53.60 16.31 8.74
C VAL A 318 54.69 17.27 9.25
N PHE A 319 54.38 18.10 10.25
CA PHE A 319 55.34 19.00 10.89
C PHE A 319 56.50 18.24 11.52
N GLY A 320 56.23 17.14 12.24
CA GLY A 320 57.25 16.30 12.85
C GLY A 320 58.20 15.67 11.82
N VAL A 321 57.69 15.23 10.67
CA VAL A 321 58.52 14.67 9.58
C VAL A 321 59.40 15.76 8.95
N VAL A 322 58.84 16.94 8.66
CA VAL A 322 59.59 18.05 8.05
C VAL A 322 60.70 18.54 8.97
N VAL A 323 60.43 18.72 10.27
CA VAL A 323 61.44 19.14 11.25
C VAL A 323 62.54 18.08 11.42
N SER A 324 62.19 16.79 11.38
CA SER A 324 63.18 15.70 11.45
C SER A 324 64.09 15.66 10.22
N LEU A 325 63.56 15.86 9.01
CA LEU A 325 64.38 15.94 7.80
C LEU A 325 65.29 17.16 7.79
N ALA A 326 64.77 18.32 8.22
CA ALA A 326 65.55 19.56 8.29
C ALA A 326 66.71 19.46 9.31
N SER A 327 66.45 18.87 10.47
CA SER A 327 67.49 18.66 11.49
C SER A 327 68.58 17.69 11.02
N VAL A 328 68.23 16.59 10.34
CA VAL A 328 69.21 15.68 9.74
C VAL A 328 70.05 16.39 8.67
N ALA A 329 69.44 17.23 7.83
CA ALA A 329 70.17 18.00 6.81
C ALA A 329 71.16 18.99 7.43
N ILE A 330 70.77 19.69 8.50
CA ILE A 330 71.64 20.62 9.23
C ILE A 330 72.82 19.88 9.86
N ILE A 331 72.58 18.73 10.50
CA ILE A 331 73.63 17.90 11.08
C ILE A 331 74.59 17.41 10.00
N TYR A 332 74.07 16.95 8.86
CA TYR A 332 74.89 16.54 7.72
C TYR A 332 75.78 17.67 7.20
N LEU A 333 75.23 18.89 7.06
CA LEU A 333 76.00 20.07 6.67
C LEU A 333 77.08 20.45 7.71
N PHE A 334 76.79 20.32 9.00
CA PHE A 334 77.78 20.55 10.05
C PHE A 334 78.91 19.53 10.01
N VAL A 335 78.59 18.23 9.90
CA VAL A 335 79.60 17.16 9.84
C VAL A 335 80.46 17.28 8.60
N THR A 336 79.86 17.49 7.43
CA THR A 336 80.60 17.71 6.18
C THR A 336 81.43 19.00 6.21
N GLY A 337 80.91 20.06 6.84
CA GLY A 337 81.66 21.30 7.06
C GLY A 337 82.89 21.10 7.95
N VAL A 338 82.76 20.36 9.06
CA VAL A 338 83.89 20.04 9.97
C VAL A 338 84.88 19.08 9.31
N GLN A 339 84.42 18.10 8.54
CA GLN A 339 85.30 17.21 7.76
C GLN A 339 86.08 17.97 6.69
N ARG A 340 85.43 18.91 5.98
CA ARG A 340 86.11 19.83 5.06
C ARG A 340 87.04 20.78 5.81
N PHE A 341 86.75 21.21 7.02
CA PHE A 341 87.70 22.05 7.76
C PHE A 341 88.95 21.26 8.21
N ARG A 342 88.77 20.00 8.63
CA ARG A 342 89.86 19.10 9.02
C ARG A 342 90.71 18.60 7.85
N SER A 343 90.23 18.67 6.60
CA SER A 343 91.04 18.32 5.42
C SER A 343 91.93 19.45 4.91
N TRP A 344 91.89 20.64 5.53
CA TRP A 344 92.73 21.80 5.20
C TRP A 344 93.81 22.08 6.26
N THR A 345 93.82 21.31 7.34
CA THR A 345 94.94 21.16 8.29
C THR A 345 95.64 19.85 8.03
#